data_AF-A0A0F9DZV6-F1
#
_entry.id   AF-A0A0F9DZV6-F1
#
_cell.length_a   1.000
_cell.length_b   1.000
_cell.length_c   1.000
_cell.angle_alpha   90.00
_cell.angle_beta   90.00
_cell.angle_gamma   90.00
#
_symmetry.space_group_name_H-M   'P 1'
#
loop_
_entity.id
_entity.type
_entity.pdbx_description
1 polymer ?
#
loop_
_entity_poly.entity_id
_entity_poly.type
_entity_poly.pdbx_seq_one_letter_code
_entity_poly.pdbx_strand_id
1 'polypeptide(L)'
;KALDIYCDEPAFGGETGAYYKWCKKVAKKFEKVNYLESESTKIGKRSNEYCSYIIEAMETDKIFKLSGNVRNDNLITNLSQGCCVEVPVYVDRMGLHPTYIGDLPLQCAALCMSNIIPQSLAVKAALTGDFEYVVQAIAVDPLTSAVLTLKEVRDMVIEMYEVEKEYLPQFYGKRIKEVPHIEIPEGTKGVEVPLDPALAIAHRFGELERK
;
A
#
# COMPACT_ATOMS: atom_id res chain seq x y z
N LYS A 1 16.64 13.33 12.82
CA LYS A 1 17.50 13.93 11.78
C LYS A 1 16.88 13.86 10.39
N ALA A 2 16.62 12.68 9.80
CA ALA A 2 16.06 12.62 8.43
C ALA A 2 14.65 13.22 8.35
N LEU A 3 13.77 12.88 9.30
CA LEU A 3 12.43 13.48 9.40
C LEU A 3 12.51 15.01 9.57
N ASP A 4 13.40 15.49 10.43
CA ASP A 4 13.55 16.93 10.68
C ASP A 4 14.12 17.72 9.49
N ILE A 5 14.74 17.05 8.51
CA ILE A 5 15.39 17.68 7.34
C ILE A 5 14.53 17.54 6.07
N TYR A 6 13.81 16.44 5.94
CA TYR A 6 13.10 16.08 4.70
C TYR A 6 11.57 15.94 4.88
N CYS A 7 11.10 16.03 6.12
CA CYS A 7 9.67 15.97 6.47
C CYS A 7 9.28 17.18 7.34
N ASP A 8 9.82 18.35 6.99
CA ASP A 8 9.72 19.62 7.74
C ASP A 8 8.65 20.59 7.20
N GLU A 9 7.92 20.19 6.16
CA GLU A 9 6.88 20.99 5.52
C GLU A 9 5.47 20.61 6.02
N PRO A 10 4.49 21.53 6.02
CA PRO A 10 3.15 21.27 6.54
C PRO A 10 2.37 20.28 5.66
N ALA A 11 1.31 19.69 6.22
CA ALA A 11 0.46 18.71 5.55
C ALA A 11 1.30 17.56 4.94
N PHE A 12 1.14 17.31 3.63
CA PHE A 12 1.83 16.22 2.93
C PHE A 12 3.35 16.38 2.86
N GLY A 13 3.88 17.48 3.38
CA GLY A 13 5.31 17.73 3.55
C GLY A 13 5.97 17.05 4.75
N GLY A 14 5.22 16.31 5.60
CA GLY A 14 5.79 15.58 6.74
C GLY A 14 4.99 15.67 8.05
N GLU A 15 3.91 16.44 8.06
CA GLU A 15 3.08 16.63 9.25
C GLU A 15 2.33 15.33 9.64
N THR A 16 2.43 14.94 10.91
CA THR A 16 1.68 13.80 11.45
C THR A 16 0.18 13.96 11.22
N GLY A 17 -0.42 12.93 10.63
CA GLY A 17 -1.85 12.87 10.35
C GLY A 17 -2.33 13.81 9.24
N ALA A 18 -1.43 14.28 8.37
CA ALA A 18 -1.77 15.17 7.25
C ALA A 18 -2.95 14.65 6.40
N TYR A 19 -2.92 13.37 6.02
CA TYR A 19 -3.97 12.76 5.22
C TYR A 19 -5.33 12.75 5.97
N TYR A 20 -5.33 12.37 7.25
CA TYR A 20 -6.54 12.42 8.08
C TYR A 20 -7.12 13.84 8.21
N LYS A 21 -6.26 14.83 8.47
CA LYS A 21 -6.65 16.25 8.55
C LYS A 21 -7.24 16.74 7.23
N TRP A 22 -6.64 16.33 6.11
CA TRP A 22 -7.15 16.62 4.77
C TRP A 22 -8.53 16.01 4.55
N CYS A 23 -8.70 14.70 4.81
CA CYS A 23 -9.99 14.01 4.67
C CYS A 23 -11.08 14.68 5.52
N LYS A 24 -10.81 15.01 6.78
CA LYS A 24 -11.76 15.74 7.63
C LYS A 24 -12.13 17.10 7.06
N LYS A 25 -11.16 17.85 6.55
CA LYS A 25 -11.39 19.17 5.96
C LYS A 25 -12.27 19.05 4.71
N VAL A 26 -11.98 18.09 3.86
CA VAL A 26 -12.75 17.77 2.65
C VAL A 26 -14.18 17.38 3.03
N ALA A 27 -14.37 16.43 3.95
CA ALA A 27 -15.68 15.99 4.40
C ALA A 27 -16.53 17.15 4.95
N LYS A 28 -15.98 17.95 5.89
CA LYS A 28 -16.66 19.13 6.44
C LYS A 28 -17.03 20.17 5.38
N LYS A 29 -16.20 20.31 4.35
CA LYS A 29 -16.43 21.26 3.25
C LYS A 29 -17.62 20.81 2.40
N PHE A 30 -17.64 19.54 1.98
CA PHE A 30 -18.69 19.00 1.12
C PHE A 30 -19.99 18.67 1.86
N GLU A 31 -19.96 18.50 3.18
CA GLU A 31 -21.17 18.40 4.02
C GLU A 31 -22.05 19.66 3.94
N LYS A 32 -21.41 20.84 3.79
CA LYS A 32 -22.09 22.13 3.83
C LYS A 32 -22.27 22.79 2.46
N VAL A 33 -21.50 22.35 1.47
CA VAL A 33 -21.46 22.99 0.16
C VAL A 33 -21.57 21.94 -0.93
N ASN A 34 -22.66 22.02 -1.68
CA ASN A 34 -22.82 21.29 -2.92
C ASN A 34 -22.32 22.15 -4.09
N TYR A 35 -21.06 21.98 -4.47
CA TYR A 35 -20.47 22.73 -5.59
C TYR A 35 -21.15 22.44 -6.94
N LEU A 36 -21.88 21.33 -7.06
CA LEU A 36 -22.59 20.97 -8.28
C LEU A 36 -23.88 21.79 -8.47
N GLU A 37 -24.44 22.40 -7.43
CA GLU A 37 -25.67 23.21 -7.54
C GLU A 37 -25.48 24.46 -8.40
N SER A 38 -24.30 25.09 -8.31
CA SER A 38 -23.95 26.27 -9.10
C SER A 38 -23.36 25.93 -10.46
N GLU A 39 -23.07 24.65 -10.74
CA GLU A 39 -22.40 24.23 -11.95
C GLU A 39 -23.41 24.05 -13.08
N SER A 40 -23.13 24.65 -14.24
CA SER A 40 -23.98 24.51 -15.42
C SER A 40 -23.86 23.10 -16.01
N THR A 41 -24.99 22.46 -16.29
CA THR A 41 -25.03 21.16 -17.02
C THR A 41 -24.73 21.29 -18.52
N LYS A 42 -24.65 22.51 -19.06
CA LYS A 42 -24.23 22.73 -20.45
C LYS A 42 -22.78 22.30 -20.64
N ILE A 43 -22.55 21.46 -21.64
CA ILE A 43 -21.21 21.03 -22.02
C ILE A 43 -20.44 22.24 -22.54
N GLY A 44 -19.40 22.62 -21.80
CA GLY A 44 -18.49 23.69 -22.18
C GLY A 44 -17.29 23.16 -22.99
N LYS A 45 -16.11 23.70 -22.70
CA LYS A 45 -14.86 23.15 -23.21
C LYS A 45 -14.59 21.77 -22.61
N ARG A 46 -13.94 20.90 -23.38
CA ARG A 46 -13.43 19.61 -22.89
C ARG A 46 -12.53 19.83 -21.67
N SER A 47 -12.65 18.94 -20.67
CA SER A 47 -11.74 18.94 -19.51
C SER A 47 -10.37 18.35 -19.88
N ASN A 48 -9.43 18.40 -18.93
CA ASN A 48 -8.12 17.77 -19.06
C ASN A 48 -8.12 16.28 -18.65
N GLU A 49 -9.29 15.74 -18.29
CA GLU A 49 -9.42 14.35 -17.86
C GLU A 49 -9.26 13.39 -19.04
N TYR A 50 -8.42 12.36 -18.85
CA TYR A 50 -8.04 11.42 -19.90
C TYR A 50 -9.22 10.67 -20.52
N CYS A 51 -10.29 10.42 -19.77
CA CYS A 51 -11.45 9.65 -20.22
C CYS A 51 -12.00 10.14 -21.57
N SER A 52 -12.20 11.46 -21.72
CA SER A 52 -12.72 12.02 -22.97
C SER A 52 -11.74 11.86 -24.14
N TYR A 53 -10.42 11.89 -23.90
CA TYR A 53 -9.36 11.69 -24.89
C TYR A 53 -9.21 10.24 -25.32
N ILE A 54 -9.36 9.32 -24.38
CA ILE A 54 -9.41 7.88 -24.67
C ILE A 54 -10.59 7.58 -25.60
N ILE A 55 -11.78 8.08 -25.29
CA ILE A 55 -12.97 7.88 -26.13
C ILE A 55 -12.78 8.51 -27.51
N GLU A 56 -12.32 9.76 -27.62
CA GLU A 56 -12.05 10.38 -28.93
C GLU A 56 -11.05 9.56 -29.75
N ALA A 57 -9.97 9.06 -29.15
CA ALA A 57 -8.97 8.27 -29.84
C ALA A 57 -9.56 6.95 -30.37
N MET A 58 -10.37 6.25 -29.57
CA MET A 58 -11.04 5.01 -29.98
C MET A 58 -12.07 5.24 -31.11
N GLU A 59 -12.83 6.33 -31.05
CA GLU A 59 -13.86 6.63 -32.05
C GLU A 59 -13.29 7.20 -33.36
N THR A 60 -12.25 8.03 -33.26
CA THR A 60 -11.76 8.84 -34.40
C THR A 60 -10.43 8.41 -34.95
N ASP A 61 -9.73 7.48 -34.29
CA ASP A 61 -8.35 7.06 -34.61
C ASP A 61 -7.30 8.16 -34.44
N LYS A 62 -7.66 9.25 -33.76
CA LYS A 62 -6.72 10.30 -33.37
C LYS A 62 -5.93 9.84 -32.15
N ILE A 63 -4.73 9.32 -32.39
CA ILE A 63 -3.87 8.71 -31.36
C ILE A 63 -3.73 9.63 -30.15
N PHE A 64 -4.02 9.08 -28.98
CA PHE A 64 -3.82 9.74 -27.69
C PHE A 64 -2.78 9.00 -26.85
N LYS A 65 -1.88 9.74 -26.22
CA LYS A 65 -0.85 9.20 -25.34
C LYS A 65 -1.14 9.62 -23.90
N LEU A 66 -1.10 8.65 -22.99
CA LEU A 66 -1.27 8.88 -21.55
C LEU A 66 -0.34 7.97 -20.73
N SER A 67 -0.26 8.25 -19.43
CA SER A 67 0.16 7.26 -18.43
C SER A 67 -1.09 6.54 -17.93
N GLY A 68 -1.19 5.24 -18.20
CA GLY A 68 -2.38 4.43 -17.93
C GLY A 68 -2.09 3.34 -16.91
N ASN A 69 -3.05 3.12 -16.01
CA ASN A 69 -3.03 2.01 -15.06
C ASN A 69 -3.55 0.74 -15.72
N VAL A 70 -2.70 -0.29 -15.81
CA VAL A 70 -2.99 -1.56 -16.49
C VAL A 70 -2.44 -2.75 -15.70
N ARG A 71 -2.92 -3.95 -16.01
CA ARG A 71 -2.37 -5.18 -15.43
C ARG A 71 -0.96 -5.43 -15.96
N ASN A 72 -0.01 -5.71 -15.07
CA ASN A 72 1.36 -6.02 -15.42
C ASN A 72 1.47 -7.45 -15.96
N ASP A 73 1.33 -7.59 -17.27
CA ASP A 73 1.55 -8.84 -18.00
C ASP A 73 2.90 -8.74 -18.75
N ASN A 74 3.99 -8.80 -17.99
CA ASN A 74 5.39 -8.61 -18.43
C ASN A 74 5.75 -7.20 -18.98
N LEU A 75 4.96 -6.17 -18.65
CA LEU A 75 5.28 -4.79 -19.04
C LEU A 75 6.50 -4.26 -18.28
N ILE A 76 6.51 -4.47 -16.95
CA ILE A 76 7.66 -4.22 -16.07
C ILE A 76 8.12 -5.57 -15.52
N THR A 77 9.29 -6.03 -15.98
CA THR A 77 9.71 -7.45 -15.87
C THR A 77 10.20 -7.84 -14.48
N ASN A 78 10.69 -6.89 -13.70
CA ASN A 78 11.13 -7.11 -12.32
C ASN A 78 10.10 -6.65 -11.26
N LEU A 79 8.83 -6.49 -11.65
CA LEU A 79 7.69 -6.37 -10.73
C LEU A 79 6.81 -7.61 -10.80
N SER A 80 5.96 -7.78 -9.78
CA SER A 80 5.03 -8.92 -9.71
C SER A 80 4.09 -8.96 -10.92
N GLN A 81 3.89 -10.15 -11.48
CA GLN A 81 2.90 -10.33 -12.54
C GLN A 81 1.48 -10.15 -11.99
N GLY A 82 0.60 -9.57 -12.80
CA GLY A 82 -0.79 -9.33 -12.43
C GLY A 82 -1.03 -8.13 -11.50
N CYS A 83 0.01 -7.46 -10.99
CA CYS A 83 -0.18 -6.21 -10.25
C CYS A 83 -0.63 -5.08 -11.18
N CYS A 84 -1.20 -4.00 -10.64
CA CYS A 84 -1.46 -2.79 -11.40
C CYS A 84 -0.18 -1.98 -11.53
N VAL A 85 0.18 -1.60 -12.77
CA VAL A 85 1.29 -0.70 -13.06
C VAL A 85 0.79 0.48 -13.88
N GLU A 86 1.37 1.64 -13.65
CA GLU A 86 1.15 2.82 -14.49
C GLU A 86 2.28 2.95 -15.50
N VAL A 87 1.96 2.84 -16.79
CA VAL A 87 2.94 2.87 -17.89
C VAL A 87 2.46 3.77 -19.02
N PRO A 88 3.32 4.19 -19.96
CA PRO A 88 2.89 4.82 -21.18
C PRO A 88 1.94 3.92 -21.97
N VAL A 89 0.78 4.45 -22.33
CA VAL A 89 -0.24 3.80 -23.15
C VAL A 89 -0.53 4.69 -24.35
N TYR A 90 -0.58 4.07 -25.53
CA TYR A 90 -1.14 4.68 -26.73
C TYR A 90 -2.57 4.18 -26.91
N VAL A 91 -3.47 5.08 -27.27
CA VAL A 91 -4.87 4.74 -27.56
C VAL A 91 -5.16 5.13 -29.00
N ASP A 92 -5.75 4.21 -29.73
CA ASP A 92 -6.23 4.39 -31.11
C ASP A 92 -7.56 3.65 -31.30
N ARG A 93 -8.03 3.53 -32.55
CA ARG A 93 -9.29 2.83 -32.84
C ARG A 93 -9.28 1.34 -32.44
N MET A 94 -8.12 0.71 -32.38
CA MET A 94 -7.97 -0.70 -32.00
C MET A 94 -7.94 -0.91 -30.48
N GLY A 95 -7.83 0.16 -29.69
CA GLY A 95 -7.94 0.13 -28.24
C GLY A 95 -6.72 0.69 -27.53
N LEU A 96 -6.37 0.09 -26.39
CA LEU A 96 -5.25 0.52 -25.55
C LEU A 96 -4.03 -0.35 -25.85
N HIS A 97 -2.89 0.32 -26.03
CA HIS A 97 -1.60 -0.30 -26.33
C HIS A 97 -0.58 0.10 -25.25
N PRO A 98 -0.50 -0.66 -24.14
CA PRO A 98 0.49 -0.43 -23.10
C PRO A 98 1.89 -0.74 -23.60
N THR A 99 2.86 0.06 -23.17
CA THR A 99 4.25 -0.06 -23.63
C THR A 99 5.07 -0.96 -22.70
N TYR A 100 5.87 -1.84 -23.28
CA TYR A 100 6.88 -2.60 -22.55
C TYR A 100 7.98 -1.67 -22.01
N ILE A 101 8.32 -1.82 -20.73
CA ILE A 101 9.34 -1.04 -20.03
C ILE A 101 10.60 -1.88 -19.78
N GLY A 102 10.41 -3.16 -19.45
CA GLY A 102 11.49 -4.02 -18.98
C GLY A 102 11.78 -3.80 -17.50
N ASP A 103 13.05 -3.91 -17.11
CA ASP A 103 13.44 -3.79 -15.71
C ASP A 103 13.51 -2.32 -15.29
N LEU A 104 12.85 -2.01 -14.16
CA LEU A 104 13.16 -0.78 -13.45
C LEU A 104 14.54 -0.89 -12.80
N PRO A 105 15.23 0.24 -12.55
CA PRO A 105 16.37 0.24 -11.64
C PRO A 105 16.01 -0.45 -10.31
N LEU A 106 16.91 -1.30 -9.80
CA LEU A 106 16.60 -2.22 -8.69
C LEU A 106 16.05 -1.50 -7.44
N GLN A 107 16.57 -0.32 -7.12
CA GLN A 107 16.09 0.50 -6.01
C GLN A 107 14.65 1.00 -6.24
N CYS A 108 14.27 1.31 -7.48
CA CYS A 108 12.91 1.71 -7.82
C CYS A 108 11.97 0.51 -7.76
N ALA A 109 12.39 -0.64 -8.29
CA ALA A 109 11.63 -1.89 -8.20
C ALA A 109 11.37 -2.27 -6.73
N ALA A 110 12.37 -2.13 -5.85
CA ALA A 110 12.22 -2.39 -4.43
C ALA A 110 11.18 -1.47 -3.76
N LEU A 111 11.18 -0.18 -4.08
CA LEU A 111 10.20 0.79 -3.57
C LEU A 111 8.78 0.52 -4.11
N CYS A 112 8.65 0.12 -5.37
CA CYS A 112 7.35 -0.29 -5.92
C CYS A 112 6.86 -1.57 -5.23
N MET A 113 7.74 -2.55 -5.03
CA MET A 113 7.39 -3.82 -4.39
C MET A 113 6.95 -3.65 -2.94
N SER A 114 7.55 -2.73 -2.17
CA SER A 114 7.11 -2.45 -0.80
C SER A 114 5.68 -1.91 -0.71
N ASN A 115 5.13 -1.38 -1.81
CA ASN A 115 3.73 -0.95 -1.92
C ASN A 115 2.83 -2.00 -2.59
N ILE A 116 3.34 -2.72 -3.60
CA ILE A 116 2.59 -3.77 -4.31
C ILE A 116 2.24 -4.94 -3.38
N ILE A 117 3.16 -5.31 -2.46
CA ILE A 117 2.95 -6.42 -1.52
C ILE A 117 1.73 -6.19 -0.61
N PRO A 118 1.62 -5.09 0.17
CA PRO A 118 0.46 -4.86 1.02
C PRO A 118 -0.84 -4.73 0.21
N GLN A 119 -0.81 -4.10 -0.97
CA GLN A 119 -1.97 -4.04 -1.87
C GLN A 119 -2.42 -5.43 -2.33
N SER A 120 -1.48 -6.30 -2.68
CA SER A 120 -1.77 -7.67 -3.10
C SER A 120 -2.38 -8.50 -1.97
N LEU A 121 -1.90 -8.31 -0.73
CA LEU A 121 -2.47 -8.94 0.46
C LEU A 121 -3.89 -8.41 0.73
N ALA A 122 -4.12 -7.10 0.59
CA ALA A 122 -5.45 -6.50 0.73
C ALA A 122 -6.43 -7.04 -0.32
N VAL A 123 -6.02 -7.20 -1.58
CA VAL A 123 -6.85 -7.83 -2.62
C VAL A 123 -7.16 -9.28 -2.26
N LYS A 124 -6.17 -10.06 -1.80
CA LYS A 124 -6.42 -11.43 -1.32
C LYS A 124 -7.42 -11.46 -0.18
N ALA A 125 -7.27 -10.57 0.80
CA ALA A 125 -8.20 -10.44 1.91
C ALA A 125 -9.61 -10.12 1.44
N ALA A 126 -9.77 -9.19 0.49
CA ALA A 126 -11.07 -8.82 -0.06
C ALA A 126 -11.74 -9.98 -0.80
N LEU A 127 -10.96 -10.80 -1.52
CA LEU A 127 -11.48 -11.95 -2.27
C LEU A 127 -11.82 -13.15 -1.38
N THR A 128 -11.03 -13.41 -0.34
CA THR A 128 -11.22 -14.59 0.53
C THR A 128 -12.03 -14.28 1.79
N GLY A 129 -12.11 -13.02 2.19
CA GLY A 129 -12.61 -12.59 3.49
C GLY A 129 -11.79 -13.14 4.66
N ASP A 130 -10.48 -13.34 4.48
CA ASP A 130 -9.56 -13.81 5.52
C ASP A 130 -8.87 -12.62 6.21
N PHE A 131 -9.10 -12.48 7.51
CA PHE A 131 -8.53 -11.39 8.31
C PHE A 131 -7.02 -11.48 8.49
N GLU A 132 -6.42 -12.66 8.37
CA GLU A 132 -4.97 -12.76 8.48
C GLU A 132 -4.28 -12.05 7.32
N TYR A 133 -4.88 -12.05 6.11
CA TYR A 133 -4.36 -11.23 5.00
C TYR A 133 -4.54 -9.74 5.24
N VAL A 134 -5.59 -9.30 5.96
CA VAL A 134 -5.74 -7.88 6.36
C VAL A 134 -4.63 -7.49 7.31
N VAL A 135 -4.43 -8.28 8.38
CA VAL A 135 -3.39 -7.99 9.38
C VAL A 135 -2.01 -8.02 8.75
N GLN A 136 -1.73 -8.98 7.87
CA GLN A 136 -0.46 -9.03 7.13
C GLN A 136 -0.27 -7.83 6.21
N ALA A 137 -1.31 -7.41 5.46
CA ALA A 137 -1.24 -6.25 4.58
C ALA A 137 -0.85 -4.98 5.35
N ILE A 138 -1.48 -4.75 6.51
CA ILE A 138 -1.17 -3.59 7.35
C ILE A 138 0.18 -3.75 8.04
N ALA A 139 0.56 -4.96 8.47
CA ALA A 139 1.84 -5.21 9.13
C ALA A 139 3.05 -4.99 8.22
N VAL A 140 2.93 -5.20 6.91
CA VAL A 140 4.01 -5.00 5.93
C VAL A 140 3.97 -3.64 5.24
N ASP A 141 2.99 -2.79 5.58
CA ASP A 141 2.97 -1.41 5.13
C ASP A 141 4.22 -0.66 5.65
N PRO A 142 4.97 0.08 4.82
CA PRO A 142 6.24 0.68 5.22
C PRO A 142 6.14 1.67 6.39
N LEU A 143 5.04 2.43 6.49
CA LEU A 143 4.86 3.37 7.58
C LEU A 143 4.48 2.62 8.86
N THR A 144 3.52 1.71 8.76
CA THR A 144 3.02 0.93 9.89
C THR A 144 4.13 0.10 10.52
N SER A 145 4.88 -0.65 9.71
CA SER A 145 6.02 -1.47 10.16
C SER A 145 7.15 -0.68 10.80
N ALA A 146 7.27 0.61 10.48
CA ALA A 146 8.29 1.48 11.06
C ALA A 146 7.94 1.99 12.46
N VAL A 147 6.65 2.03 12.83
CA VAL A 147 6.20 2.71 14.06
C VAL A 147 5.35 1.84 14.99
N LEU A 148 4.83 0.70 14.53
CA LEU A 148 4.02 -0.21 15.34
C LEU A 148 4.64 -1.61 15.43
N THR A 149 4.45 -2.24 16.58
CA THR A 149 4.68 -3.68 16.77
C THR A 149 3.56 -4.50 16.12
N LEU A 150 3.82 -5.79 15.86
CA LEU A 150 2.80 -6.71 15.30
C LEU A 150 1.54 -6.82 16.17
N LYS A 151 1.66 -6.64 17.50
CA LYS A 151 0.53 -6.63 18.43
C LYS A 151 -0.32 -5.38 18.23
N GLU A 152 0.31 -4.21 18.25
CA GLU A 152 -0.37 -2.92 18.03
C GLU A 152 -1.05 -2.87 16.67
N VAL A 153 -0.41 -3.41 15.62
CA VAL A 153 -1.03 -3.55 14.30
C VAL A 153 -2.32 -4.35 14.37
N ARG A 154 -2.30 -5.50 15.02
CA ARG A 154 -3.47 -6.38 15.11
C ARG A 154 -4.61 -5.72 15.90
N ASP A 155 -4.30 -5.05 17.00
CA ASP A 155 -5.28 -4.32 17.79
C ASP A 155 -5.89 -3.17 16.99
N MET A 156 -5.06 -2.39 16.29
CA MET A 156 -5.51 -1.32 15.41
C MET A 156 -6.44 -1.85 14.31
N VAL A 157 -6.13 -3.00 13.69
CA VAL A 157 -6.99 -3.61 12.67
C VAL A 157 -8.33 -4.07 13.26
N ILE A 158 -8.36 -4.58 14.50
CA ILE A 158 -9.60 -4.91 15.22
C ILE A 158 -10.46 -3.65 15.38
N GLU A 159 -9.88 -2.56 15.87
CA GLU A 159 -10.58 -1.29 16.06
C GLU A 159 -11.12 -0.73 14.73
N MET A 160 -10.30 -0.73 13.68
CA MET A 160 -10.71 -0.30 12.35
C MET A 160 -11.85 -1.15 11.79
N TYR A 161 -11.77 -2.47 11.94
CA TYR A 161 -12.84 -3.36 11.47
C TYR A 161 -14.14 -3.10 12.22
N GLU A 162 -14.13 -2.89 13.53
CA GLU A 162 -15.38 -2.64 14.27
C GLU A 162 -16.11 -1.37 13.80
N VAL A 163 -15.37 -0.36 13.35
CA VAL A 163 -15.92 0.88 12.77
C VAL A 163 -16.42 0.66 11.34
N GLU A 164 -15.65 -0.06 10.52
CA GLU A 164 -15.90 -0.18 9.07
C GLU A 164 -16.70 -1.43 8.69
N LYS A 165 -17.04 -2.30 9.64
CA LYS A 165 -17.60 -3.64 9.36
C LYS A 165 -18.81 -3.58 8.45
N GLU A 166 -19.68 -2.57 8.58
CA GLU A 166 -20.88 -2.44 7.74
C GLU A 166 -20.56 -2.40 6.24
N TYR A 167 -19.40 -1.90 5.84
CA TYR A 167 -18.96 -1.79 4.45
C TYR A 167 -18.19 -3.01 3.94
N LEU A 168 -17.94 -4.01 4.80
CA LEU A 168 -17.08 -5.16 4.52
C LEU A 168 -17.84 -6.50 4.58
N PRO A 169 -18.82 -6.73 3.68
CA PRO A 169 -19.72 -7.88 3.74
C PRO A 169 -19.02 -9.24 3.65
N GLN A 170 -17.86 -9.31 3.01
CA GLN A 170 -17.02 -10.52 2.87
C GLN A 170 -16.52 -11.04 4.23
N PHE A 171 -16.57 -10.19 5.25
CA PHE A 171 -16.09 -10.46 6.60
C PHE A 171 -17.23 -10.62 7.63
N TYR A 172 -18.50 -10.51 7.21
CA TYR A 172 -19.64 -10.65 8.12
C TYR A 172 -19.65 -11.99 8.87
N GLY A 173 -19.95 -11.93 10.17
CA GLY A 173 -19.98 -13.09 11.06
C GLY A 173 -18.59 -13.66 11.39
N LYS A 174 -17.51 -13.13 10.83
CA LYS A 174 -16.14 -13.51 11.15
C LYS A 174 -15.58 -12.57 12.23
N ARG A 175 -14.51 -13.01 12.88
CA ARG A 175 -13.76 -12.23 13.87
C ARG A 175 -12.27 -12.36 13.63
N ILE A 176 -11.55 -11.29 13.95
CA ILE A 176 -10.10 -11.30 13.95
C ILE A 176 -9.64 -12.05 15.20
N LYS A 177 -8.65 -12.93 15.04
CA LYS A 177 -8.04 -13.61 16.19
C LYS A 177 -7.27 -12.60 17.02
N GLU A 178 -7.62 -12.47 18.30
CA GLU A 178 -6.81 -11.76 19.29
C GLU A 178 -5.56 -12.58 19.64
N VAL A 179 -4.41 -11.91 19.74
CA VAL A 179 -3.14 -12.54 20.09
C VAL A 179 -2.61 -11.80 21.31
N PRO A 180 -2.31 -12.48 22.44
CA PRO A 180 -1.84 -11.80 23.65
C PRO A 180 -0.46 -11.17 23.43
N HIS A 181 -0.17 -10.10 24.18
CA HIS A 181 1.21 -9.63 24.31
C HIS A 181 2.02 -10.67 25.11
N ILE A 182 3.22 -10.98 24.65
CA ILE A 182 4.12 -11.90 25.33
C ILE A 182 5.08 -11.06 26.16
N GLU A 183 4.87 -11.08 27.48
CA GLU A 183 5.82 -10.53 28.43
C GLU A 183 6.82 -11.61 28.83
N ILE A 184 8.11 -11.27 28.87
CA ILE A 184 9.15 -12.14 29.40
C ILE A 184 9.32 -11.77 30.88
N PRO A 185 8.91 -12.62 31.83
CA PRO A 185 9.01 -12.30 33.25
C PRO A 185 10.46 -12.02 33.68
N GLU A 186 10.63 -11.14 34.66
CA GLU A 186 11.94 -10.91 35.27
C GLU A 186 12.48 -12.22 35.87
N GLY A 187 13.76 -12.51 35.61
CA GLY A 187 14.39 -13.76 36.03
C GLY A 187 14.13 -14.97 35.13
N THR A 188 13.48 -14.80 33.97
CA THR A 188 13.37 -15.87 32.96
C THR A 188 14.75 -16.34 32.54
N LYS A 189 15.05 -17.62 32.78
CA LYS A 189 16.31 -18.25 32.36
C LYS A 189 16.14 -18.82 30.96
N GLY A 190 17.01 -18.42 30.04
CA GLY A 190 17.07 -19.02 28.71
C GLY A 190 17.34 -20.53 28.80
N VAL A 191 16.70 -21.30 27.93
CA VAL A 191 16.94 -22.74 27.82
C VAL A 191 18.31 -22.96 27.18
N GLU A 192 19.05 -23.95 27.65
CA GLU A 192 20.30 -24.34 27.03
C GLU A 192 19.99 -24.93 25.65
N VAL A 193 20.34 -24.18 24.60
CA VAL A 193 20.12 -24.56 23.21
C VAL A 193 21.39 -25.21 22.65
N PRO A 194 21.29 -26.32 21.91
CA PRO A 194 22.44 -26.92 21.23
C PRO A 194 23.16 -25.91 20.34
N LEU A 195 24.47 -26.08 20.18
CA LEU A 195 25.26 -25.20 19.32
C LEU A 195 24.76 -25.29 17.87
N ASP A 196 24.15 -24.20 17.42
CA ASP A 196 23.74 -24.02 16.03
C ASP A 196 25.00 -23.96 15.14
N PRO A 197 25.07 -24.69 14.01
CA PRO A 197 26.14 -24.57 13.03
C PRO A 197 26.45 -23.12 12.60
N ALA A 198 25.44 -22.25 12.53
CA ALA A 198 25.59 -20.82 12.23
C ALA A 198 26.30 -20.05 13.36
N LEU A 199 26.20 -20.54 14.61
CA LEU A 199 26.83 -19.94 15.78
C LEU A 199 28.17 -20.59 16.14
N ALA A 200 28.56 -21.67 15.47
CA ALA A 200 29.75 -22.45 15.80
C ALA A 200 31.06 -21.63 15.75
N ILE A 201 31.18 -20.74 14.76
CA ILE A 201 32.35 -19.87 14.61
C ILE A 201 32.39 -18.83 15.74
N ALA A 202 31.28 -18.14 16.01
CA ALA A 202 31.20 -17.14 17.08
C ALA A 202 31.46 -17.77 18.46
N HIS A 203 30.90 -18.95 18.71
CA HIS A 203 31.16 -19.72 19.92
C HIS A 203 32.65 -20.07 20.06
N ARG A 204 33.30 -20.48 18.97
CA ARG A 204 34.74 -20.78 18.96
C ARG A 204 35.60 -19.54 19.26
N PHE A 205 35.27 -18.38 18.70
CA PHE A 205 35.98 -17.14 19.05
C PHE A 205 35.78 -16.76 20.51
N GLY A 206 34.57 -16.89 21.06
CA GLY A 206 34.31 -16.66 22.48
C GLY A 206 35.05 -17.65 23.41
N GLU A 207 35.27 -18.90 23.00
CA GLU A 207 36.15 -19.83 23.74
C GLU A 207 37.62 -19.39 23.72
N LEU A 208 38.10 -18.83 22.61
CA LEU A 208 39.48 -18.39 22.48
C LEU A 208 39.75 -17.09 23.24
N GLU A 209 38.80 -16.15 23.28
CA GLU A 209 38.91 -14.92 24.09
C GLU A 209 38.95 -15.17 25.60
N ARG A 210 38.39 -16.29 26.05
CA ARG A 210 38.39 -16.70 27.47
C ARG A 210 39.69 -17.41 27.89
N LYS A 211 40.63 -17.65 26.97
CA LYS A 211 41.95 -18.24 27.25
C LYS A 211 43.03 -17.17 27.32
#